data_AF-A0A6J4V3Y7-F1
#
_entry.id   AF-A0A6J4V3Y7-F1
#
_cell.length_a   1.000
_cell.length_b   1.000
_cell.length_c   1.000
_cell.angle_alpha   90.00
_cell.angle_beta   90.00
_cell.angle_gamma   90.00
#
_symmetry.space_group_name_H-M   'P 1'
#
loop_
_entity.id
_entity.type
_entity.pdbx_description
1 polymer ?
#
loop_
_entity_poly.entity_id
_entity_poly.type
_entity_poly.pdbx_seq_one_letter_code
_entity_poly.pdbx_strand_id
1 'polypeptide(L)'
;MTVRVYLAAARLVPGPPQTGDLPAERVFLHAADVPEVWVETESTAVPGPGRVVTFALARPMDLGIERVVGTIERAVGKRTRTRVAAPSAG
;
A
#
# COMPACT_ATOMS: atom_id res chain seq x y z
N MET A 1 -7.45 -2.18 -10.88
CA MET A 1 -6.73 -0.89 -10.82
C MET A 1 -6.10 -0.83 -9.44
N THR A 2 -4.79 -0.59 -9.35
CA THR A 2 -4.08 -0.59 -8.06
C THR A 2 -3.93 0.85 -7.56
N VAL A 3 -4.16 1.08 -6.28
CA VAL A 3 -3.98 2.37 -5.63
C VAL A 3 -2.75 2.30 -4.72
N ARG A 4 -1.84 3.25 -4.86
CA ARG A 4 -0.75 3.46 -3.90
C ARG A 4 -1.19 4.46 -2.86
N VAL A 5 -1.17 4.08 -1.60
CA VAL A 5 -1.59 4.87 -0.44
C VAL A 5 -0.35 5.21 0.38
N TYR A 6 -0.04 6.50 0.50
CA TYR A 6 1.05 7.00 1.32
C TYR A 6 0.53 7.29 2.73
N LEU A 7 1.29 6.88 3.73
CA LEU A 7 0.86 6.87 5.13
C LEU A 7 1.75 7.75 6.01
N ALA A 8 1.10 8.68 6.70
CA ALA A 8 1.66 9.40 7.84
C ALA A 8 1.52 8.57 9.11
N ALA A 9 2.44 8.80 10.07
CA ALA A 9 2.42 8.19 11.40
C ALA A 9 2.21 6.66 11.37
N ALA A 10 2.78 6.01 10.35
CA ALA A 10 2.57 4.60 10.08
C ALA A 10 3.18 3.72 11.18
N ARG A 11 2.49 2.64 11.52
CA ARG A 11 2.94 1.62 12.47
C ARG A 11 2.76 0.24 11.86
N LEU A 12 3.77 -0.60 12.06
CA LEU A 12 3.70 -2.02 11.78
C LEU A 12 3.20 -2.73 13.03
N VAL A 13 2.13 -3.52 12.89
CA VAL A 13 1.46 -4.16 14.00
C VAL A 13 1.51 -5.68 13.80
N PRO A 14 1.92 -6.46 14.82
CA PRO A 14 1.87 -7.91 14.76
C PRO A 14 0.44 -8.42 14.90
N GLY A 15 0.23 -9.66 14.46
CA GLY A 15 -1.03 -10.39 14.64
C GLY A 15 -1.97 -10.35 13.44
N PRO A 16 -2.97 -11.23 13.45
CA PRO A 16 -3.73 -11.59 12.25
C PRO A 16 -4.56 -10.42 11.71
N PRO A 17 -4.93 -10.47 10.40
CA PRO A 17 -5.89 -9.54 9.82
C PRO A 17 -7.17 -9.41 10.66
N GLN A 18 -7.68 -8.18 10.79
CA GLN A 18 -8.91 -7.88 11.52
C GLN A 18 -10.02 -7.38 10.58
N THR A 19 -11.26 -7.48 11.05
CA THR A 19 -12.42 -6.91 10.35
C THR A 19 -12.22 -5.42 10.11
N GLY A 20 -12.35 -5.00 8.84
CA GLY A 20 -12.16 -3.61 8.42
C GLY A 20 -10.76 -3.30 7.90
N ASP A 21 -9.80 -4.22 8.03
CA ASP A 21 -8.51 -4.08 7.39
C ASP A 21 -8.65 -4.19 5.87
N LEU A 22 -8.00 -3.28 5.15
CA LEU A 22 -7.90 -3.34 3.70
C LEU A 22 -6.75 -4.29 3.29
N PRO A 23 -6.85 -4.99 2.14
CA PRO A 23 -5.75 -5.81 1.66
C PRO A 23 -4.57 -4.95 1.22
N ALA A 24 -3.36 -5.35 1.60
CA ALA A 24 -2.10 -4.82 1.10
C ALA A 24 -1.42 -5.85 0.20
N GLU A 25 -1.35 -5.61 -1.12
CA GLU A 25 -0.58 -6.50 -2.01
C GLU A 25 0.89 -6.13 -2.03
N ARG A 26 1.25 -4.89 -1.69
CA ARG A 26 2.65 -4.49 -1.45
C ARG A 26 2.74 -3.53 -0.30
N VAL A 27 3.78 -3.67 0.51
CA VAL A 27 4.15 -2.71 1.54
C VAL A 27 5.58 -2.26 1.26
N PHE A 28 5.81 -0.95 1.34
CA PHE A 28 7.14 -0.36 1.24
C PHE A 28 7.44 0.46 2.47
N LEU A 29 8.68 0.34 2.93
CA LEU A 29 9.20 1.06 4.07
C LEU A 29 10.59 1.60 3.73
N HIS A 30 10.79 2.87 3.98
CA HIS A 30 12.07 3.53 3.81
C HIS A 30 12.38 4.36 5.05
N ALA A 31 13.43 3.97 5.78
CA ALA A 31 13.92 4.67 6.97
C ALA A 31 14.98 5.71 6.59
N ALA A 32 14.62 6.66 5.71
CA ALA A 32 15.44 7.85 5.47
C ALA A 32 15.24 8.88 6.59
N ASP A 33 15.98 9.99 6.53
CA ASP A 33 15.79 11.15 7.42
C ASP A 33 14.33 11.63 7.47
N VAL A 34 13.63 11.51 6.33
CA VAL A 34 12.17 11.58 6.26
C VAL A 34 11.66 10.17 5.99
N PRO A 35 11.08 9.48 7.00
CA PRO A 35 10.55 8.15 6.82
C PRO A 35 9.42 8.13 5.78
N GLU A 36 9.43 7.15 4.89
CA GLU A 36 8.38 6.96 3.90
C GLU A 36 7.78 5.56 4.02
N VAL A 37 6.45 5.50 4.16
CA VAL A 37 5.69 4.26 4.16
C VAL A 37 4.55 4.38 3.17
N TRP A 38 4.42 3.40 2.29
CA TRP A 38 3.25 3.28 1.43
C TRP A 38 2.81 1.84 1.25
N VAL A 39 1.52 1.69 0.97
CA VAL A 39 0.87 0.41 0.67
C VAL A 39 0.30 0.48 -0.75
N GLU A 40 0.44 -0.59 -1.52
CA GLU A 40 -0.38 -0.79 -2.71
C GLU A 40 -1.54 -1.73 -2.36
N THR A 41 -2.75 -1.30 -2.72
CA THR A 41 -4.01 -2.02 -2.53
C THR A 41 -4.79 -2.10 -3.85
N GLU A 42 -5.47 -3.22 -4.10
CA GLU A 42 -6.48 -3.35 -5.15
C GLU A 42 -7.89 -2.96 -4.66
N SER A 43 -8.02 -2.67 -3.37
CA SER A 43 -9.29 -2.21 -2.80
C SER A 43 -9.70 -0.85 -3.37
N THR A 44 -10.97 -0.76 -3.76
CA THR A 44 -11.61 0.49 -4.15
C THR A 44 -12.16 1.27 -2.96
N ALA A 45 -12.12 0.70 -1.75
CA ALA A 45 -12.69 1.27 -0.52
C ALA A 45 -11.69 2.14 0.26
N VAL A 46 -10.60 2.59 -0.35
CA VAL A 46 -9.59 3.43 0.30
C VAL A 46 -10.22 4.76 0.71
N PRO A 47 -10.18 5.13 2.02
CA PRO A 47 -10.69 6.43 2.47
C PRO A 47 -9.91 7.61 1.88
N GLY A 48 -10.49 8.82 1.99
CA GLY A 48 -9.81 10.06 1.60
C GLY A 48 -8.64 10.43 2.54
N PRO A 49 -7.82 11.42 2.14
CA PRO A 49 -6.74 11.97 2.97
C PRO A 49 -7.20 12.42 4.37
N GLY A 50 -6.31 12.31 5.35
CA GLY A 50 -6.55 12.64 6.76
C GLY A 50 -7.29 11.57 7.57
N ARG A 51 -7.72 10.47 6.94
CA ARG A 51 -8.39 9.35 7.61
C ARG A 51 -7.39 8.30 8.05
N VAL A 52 -7.63 7.73 9.22
CA VAL A 52 -6.91 6.52 9.68
C VAL A 52 -7.41 5.32 8.89
N VAL A 53 -6.47 4.47 8.50
CA VAL A 53 -6.72 3.22 7.79
C VAL A 53 -5.81 2.14 8.34
N THR A 54 -6.31 0.90 8.32
CA THR A 54 -5.50 -0.27 8.59
C THR A 54 -5.49 -1.16 7.36
N PHE A 55 -4.32 -1.68 7.05
CA PHE A 55 -4.12 -2.71 6.04
C PHE A 55 -3.63 -3.99 6.69
N ALA A 56 -3.99 -5.12 6.10
CA ALA A 56 -3.41 -6.42 6.39
C ALA A 56 -2.73 -6.98 5.13
N LEU A 57 -1.63 -7.70 5.30
CA LEU A 57 -0.94 -8.33 4.16
C LEU A 57 -1.90 -9.28 3.44
N ALA A 58 -2.03 -9.12 2.12
CA ALA A 58 -2.92 -9.95 1.31
C ALA A 58 -2.46 -11.41 1.22
N ARG A 59 -1.19 -11.67 1.54
CA ARG A 59 -0.60 -13.02 1.60
C ARG A 59 0.29 -13.12 2.85
N PRO A 60 0.26 -14.24 3.58
CA PRO A 60 1.20 -14.48 4.68
C PRO A 60 2.65 -14.47 4.19
N MET A 61 3.56 -13.92 4.99
CA MET A 61 4.99 -13.82 4.66
C MET A 61 5.91 -14.20 5.84
N ASP A 62 5.36 -14.59 6.99
CA ASP A 62 6.10 -14.94 8.21
C ASP A 62 7.12 -13.87 8.68
N LEU A 63 6.81 -12.60 8.47
CA LEU A 63 7.66 -11.46 8.86
C LEU A 63 7.46 -11.01 10.32
N GLY A 64 6.52 -11.64 11.05
CA GLY A 64 6.08 -11.19 12.38
C GLY A 64 5.25 -9.88 12.36
N ILE A 65 5.01 -9.36 11.17
CA ILE A 65 4.26 -8.13 10.90
C ILE A 65 3.26 -8.47 9.83
N GLU A 66 1.98 -8.34 10.16
CA GLU A 66 0.89 -8.72 9.27
C GLU A 66 -0.03 -7.54 8.98
N ARG A 67 0.13 -6.43 9.71
CA ARG A 67 -0.73 -5.25 9.58
C ARG A 67 0.06 -3.95 9.55
N VAL A 68 -0.48 -2.99 8.82
CA VAL A 68 0.03 -1.62 8.70
C VAL A 68 -1.09 -0.65 9.05
N VAL A 69 -0.91 0.15 10.09
CA VAL A 69 -1.86 1.20 10.48
C VAL A 69 -1.26 2.55 10.16
N GLY A 70 -2.03 3.49 9.63
CA GLY A 70 -1.55 4.85 9.40
C GLY A 70 -2.64 5.82 9.02
N THR A 71 -2.27 7.09 8.89
CA THR A 71 -3.16 8.14 8.38
C THR A 71 -2.86 8.37 6.91
N ILE A 72 -3.88 8.40 6.06
CA ILE A 72 -3.71 8.60 4.61
C ILE A 72 -3.24 10.04 4.36
N GLU A 73 -2.05 10.19 3.78
CA GLU A 73 -1.57 11.47 3.27
C GLU A 73 -2.10 11.73 1.86
N ARG A 74 -1.96 10.73 0.99
CA ARG A 74 -2.41 10.78 -0.41
C ARG A 74 -2.60 9.39 -0.99
N ALA A 75 -3.49 9.28 -1.97
CA ALA A 75 -3.75 8.06 -2.73
C ALA A 75 -3.53 8.32 -4.23
N VAL A 76 -2.77 7.45 -4.90
CA VAL A 76 -2.40 7.57 -6.31
C VAL A 76 -2.84 6.33 -7.06
N GLY A 77 -3.81 6.47 -7.95
CA GLY A 77 -4.25 5.38 -8.82
C GLY A 77 -3.23 5.10 -9.93
N LYS A 78 -2.74 3.87 -10.03
CA LYS A 78 -1.94 3.43 -11.16
C LYS A 78 -2.85 2.98 -12.30
N ARG A 79 -2.83 3.70 -13.42
CA ARG A 79 -3.29 3.17 -14.71
C ARG A 79 -2.18 2.29 -15.28
N THR A 80 -2.53 1.10 -15.75
CA THR A 80 -1.61 0.20 -16.43
C THR A 80 -0.99 0.95 -17.61
N ARG A 81 0.32 1.22 -17.56
CA ARG A 81 1.02 1.87 -18.67
C ARG A 81 1.07 0.86 -19.81
N THR A 82 0.30 1.07 -20.87
CA THR A 82 0.41 0.27 -22.10
C THR A 82 1.88 0.31 -22.53
N ARG A 83 2.53 -0.86 -22.58
CA ARG A 83 3.89 -0.96 -23.11
C ARG A 83 3.84 -0.49 -24.56
N VAL A 84 4.54 0.61 -24.86
CA VAL A 84 4.83 0.96 -26.25
C VAL A 84 5.75 -0.14 -26.76
N ALA A 85 5.27 -0.94 -27.71
CA ALA A 85 6.09 -1.97 -28.36
C ALA A 85 7.31 -1.29 -28.99
N ALA A 86 8.50 -1.84 -28.75
CA ALA A 86 9.71 -1.37 -29.40
C ALA A 86 9.56 -1.52 -30.93
N PRO A 87 10.06 -0.57 -31.73
CA PRO A 87 10.01 -0.68 -33.18
C PRO A 87 10.81 -1.91 -33.61
N SER A 88 10.17 -2.80 -34.37
CA SER A 88 10.83 -3.90 -35.07
C SER A 88 11.84 -3.28 -36.03
N ALA A 89 13.13 -3.51 -35.78
CA ALA A 89 14.17 -3.23 -36.75
C ALA A 89 13.98 -4.19 -37.94
N GLY A 90 13.66 -3.62 -39.10
CA GLY A 90 13.71 -4.28 -40.42
C GLY A 90 14.88 -3.74 -41.22
#